data_AF-A7T4K1-F1
#
_entry.id   AF-A7T4K1-F1
#
_cell.length_a   1.000
_cell.length_b   1.000
_cell.length_c   1.000
_cell.angle_alpha   90.00
_cell.angle_beta   90.00
_cell.angle_gamma   90.00
#
_symmetry.space_group_name_H-M   'P 1'
#
loop_
_entity.id
_entity.type
_entity.pdbx_description
1 polymer ?
#
loop_
_entity_poly.entity_id
_entity_poly.type
_entity_poly.pdbx_seq_one_letter_code
_entity_poly.pdbx_strand_id
1 'polypeptide(L)'
;MGSKDAVKRAKKHADYLRAHCKRAIKKLSKLRELPGDFHFVDWPREVATHVVYQEKLEEMTRLYHTHALFRQDAVREVARVLGKTPRDEMSDKESADFYPDLYNDDSIREAVLYIIEEFAYILASKALYDADEVTFIYHRSWPMLEKFINGEYDGKPRQGYGFCIIC
;
A
#
# COMPACT_ATOMS: atom_id res chain seq x y z
N MET A 1 8.10 -4.73 -19.45
CA MET A 1 7.49 -6.05 -19.71
C MET A 1 8.17 -7.07 -18.81
N GLY A 2 7.49 -7.58 -17.78
CA GLY A 2 8.05 -8.54 -16.83
C GLY A 2 8.38 -9.89 -17.47
N SER A 3 9.44 -10.55 -17.01
CA SER A 3 9.78 -11.91 -17.44
C SER A 3 8.57 -12.85 -17.27
N LYS A 4 8.29 -13.72 -18.25
CA LYS A 4 7.20 -14.71 -18.18
C LYS A 4 7.27 -15.55 -16.90
N ASP A 5 8.48 -15.76 -16.37
CA ASP A 5 8.70 -16.47 -15.11
C ASP A 5 8.28 -15.66 -13.89
N ALA A 6 8.47 -14.33 -13.91
CA ALA A 6 8.02 -13.44 -12.83
C ALA A 6 6.48 -13.44 -12.74
N VAL A 7 5.79 -13.32 -13.88
CA VAL A 7 4.32 -13.37 -13.96
C VAL A 7 3.79 -14.72 -13.47
N LYS A 8 4.42 -15.82 -13.89
CA LYS A 8 4.03 -17.18 -13.45
C LYS A 8 4.20 -17.36 -11.94
N ARG A 9 5.31 -16.86 -11.36
CA ARG A 9 5.54 -16.89 -9.91
C ARG A 9 4.52 -16.04 -9.17
N ALA A 10 4.27 -14.81 -9.60
CA ALA A 10 3.28 -13.93 -8.99
C ALA A 10 1.90 -14.57 -8.96
N LYS A 11 1.45 -15.15 -10.08
CA LYS A 11 0.18 -15.89 -10.15
C LYS A 11 0.12 -17.06 -9.17
N LYS A 12 1.17 -17.89 -9.14
CA LYS A 12 1.25 -19.04 -8.21
C LYS A 12 1.16 -18.59 -6.75
N HIS A 13 1.86 -17.51 -6.38
CA HIS A 13 1.82 -16.96 -5.02
C HIS A 13 0.44 -16.38 -4.68
N ALA A 14 -0.17 -15.62 -5.60
CA ALA A 14 -1.52 -15.07 -5.41
C ALA A 14 -2.57 -16.19 -5.23
N ASP A 15 -2.50 -17.25 -6.03
CA ASP A 15 -3.42 -18.38 -5.92
C ASP A 15 -3.24 -19.14 -4.60
N TYR A 16 -1.99 -19.31 -4.14
CA TYR A 16 -1.70 -19.88 -2.83
C TYR A 16 -2.28 -19.05 -1.68
N LEU A 17 -2.06 -17.73 -1.70
CA LEU A 17 -2.60 -16.80 -0.70
C LEU A 17 -4.12 -16.84 -0.67
N ARG A 18 -4.78 -16.76 -1.84
CA ARG A 18 -6.24 -16.84 -1.95
C ARG A 18 -6.77 -18.16 -1.37
N ALA A 19 -6.12 -19.29 -1.69
CA ALA A 19 -6.52 -20.59 -1.14
C ALA A 19 -6.33 -20.67 0.39
N HIS A 20 -5.25 -20.08 0.91
CA HIS A 20 -4.99 -20.02 2.34
C HIS A 20 -6.06 -19.19 3.08
N CYS A 21 -6.34 -17.97 2.61
CA CYS A 21 -7.34 -17.12 3.22
C CYS A 21 -8.76 -17.72 3.11
N LYS A 22 -9.12 -18.36 1.98
CA LYS A 22 -10.42 -19.06 1.84
C LYS A 22 -10.59 -20.17 2.88
N ARG A 23 -9.52 -20.92 3.17
CA ARG A 23 -9.55 -21.94 4.24
C ARG A 23 -9.72 -21.30 5.62
N ALA A 24 -9.10 -20.15 5.88
CA ALA A 24 -9.26 -19.43 7.14
C ALA A 24 -10.70 -18.95 7.32
N ILE A 25 -11.29 -18.27 6.32
CA ILE A 25 -12.68 -17.81 6.36
C ILE A 25 -13.66 -18.98 6.52
N LYS A 26 -13.45 -20.11 5.82
CA LYS A 26 -14.28 -21.32 6.00
C LYS A 26 -14.20 -21.93 7.40
N LYS A 27 -13.07 -21.77 8.11
CA LYS A 27 -12.96 -22.19 9.51
C LYS A 27 -13.77 -21.26 10.41
N LEU A 28 -13.69 -19.95 10.16
CA LEU A 28 -14.42 -18.93 10.88
C LEU A 28 -15.94 -19.04 10.67
N SER A 29 -16.41 -19.37 9.47
CA SER A 29 -17.84 -19.55 9.16
C SER A 29 -18.51 -20.71 9.91
N LYS A 30 -17.76 -21.50 10.69
CA LYS A 30 -18.30 -22.52 11.60
C LYS A 30 -18.57 -21.99 13.01
N LEU A 31 -18.08 -20.78 13.33
CA LEU A 31 -18.35 -20.11 14.59
C LEU A 31 -19.78 -19.57 14.55
N ARG A 32 -20.51 -19.68 15.67
CA ARG A 32 -21.92 -19.29 15.75
C ARG A 32 -22.15 -17.78 15.66
N GLU A 33 -21.15 -16.99 16.04
CA GLU A 33 -21.19 -15.53 16.03
C GLU A 33 -19.94 -15.02 15.34
N LEU A 34 -20.08 -14.61 14.08
CA LEU A 34 -19.03 -13.88 13.40
C LEU A 34 -19.29 -12.37 13.56
N PRO A 35 -18.24 -11.58 13.83
CA PRO A 35 -18.40 -10.14 14.03
C PRO A 35 -18.73 -9.38 12.73
N GLY A 36 -18.69 -10.04 11.58
CA GLY A 36 -19.04 -9.43 10.29
C GLY A 36 -18.83 -10.38 9.10
N ASP A 37 -19.07 -9.84 7.91
CA ASP A 37 -18.89 -10.54 6.65
C ASP A 37 -17.44 -10.44 6.13
N PHE A 38 -17.02 -11.44 5.36
CA PHE A 38 -15.70 -11.48 4.73
C PHE A 38 -15.85 -11.45 3.22
N HIS A 39 -15.20 -10.47 2.59
CA HIS A 39 -15.18 -10.33 1.13
C HIS A 39 -13.77 -10.45 0.58
N PHE A 40 -13.62 -11.21 -0.51
CA PHE A 40 -12.37 -11.23 -1.28
C PHE A 40 -12.51 -10.26 -2.43
N VAL A 41 -11.77 -9.15 -2.34
CA VAL A 41 -11.75 -8.13 -3.38
C VAL A 41 -11.14 -8.69 -4.68
N ASP A 42 -11.92 -8.70 -5.76
CA ASP A 42 -11.43 -8.95 -7.11
C ASP A 42 -10.83 -7.66 -7.69
N TRP A 43 -9.55 -7.39 -7.40
CA TRP A 43 -8.91 -6.12 -7.72
C TRP A 43 -9.09 -5.64 -9.18
N PRO A 44 -8.83 -6.46 -10.22
CA PRO A 44 -9.04 -6.04 -11.60
C PRO A 44 -10.46 -5.62 -11.94
N ARG A 45 -11.48 -6.17 -11.25
CA ARG A 45 -12.88 -5.93 -11.58
C ARG A 45 -13.53 -4.90 -10.66
N GLU A 46 -13.27 -4.98 -9.37
CA GLU A 46 -13.93 -4.20 -8.34
C GLU A 46 -13.19 -2.90 -8.00
N VAL A 47 -11.86 -2.88 -8.15
CA VAL A 47 -11.03 -1.74 -7.76
C VAL A 47 -10.51 -1.00 -8.99
N ALA A 48 -9.75 -1.69 -9.85
CA ALA A 48 -9.03 -1.06 -10.95
C ALA A 48 -9.94 -0.36 -11.98
N THR A 49 -11.20 -0.79 -12.09
CA THR A 49 -12.18 -0.18 -13.00
C THR A 49 -13.07 0.86 -12.32
N HIS A 50 -13.01 0.99 -10.99
CA HIS A 50 -13.90 1.89 -10.26
C HIS A 50 -13.42 3.35 -10.40
N VAL A 51 -14.34 4.24 -10.79
CA VAL A 51 -14.03 5.65 -11.07
C VAL A 51 -13.35 6.34 -9.89
N VAL A 52 -13.86 6.13 -8.67
CA VAL A 52 -13.27 6.73 -7.47
C VAL A 52 -11.83 6.27 -7.25
N TYR A 53 -11.52 4.99 -7.51
CA TYR A 53 -10.14 4.52 -7.39
C TYR A 53 -9.23 5.20 -8.42
N GLN A 54 -9.69 5.37 -9.66
CA GLN A 54 -8.93 6.04 -10.70
C GLN A 54 -8.67 7.52 -10.36
N GLU A 55 -9.67 8.23 -9.82
CA GLU A 55 -9.50 9.60 -9.34
C GLU A 55 -8.48 9.69 -8.19
N LYS A 56 -8.54 8.74 -7.24
CA LYS A 56 -7.58 8.67 -6.13
C LYS A 56 -6.19 8.27 -6.58
N LEU A 57 -6.08 7.44 -7.61
CA LEU A 57 -4.80 7.09 -8.22
C LEU A 57 -4.13 8.33 -8.82
N GLU A 58 -4.88 9.13 -9.58
CA GLU A 58 -4.36 10.40 -10.10
C GLU A 58 -3.97 11.38 -8.99
N GLU A 59 -4.76 11.47 -7.91
CA GLU A 59 -4.46 12.29 -6.73
C GLU A 59 -3.14 11.88 -6.09
N MET A 60 -2.93 10.59 -5.85
CA MET A 60 -1.71 10.06 -5.24
C MET A 60 -0.50 10.17 -6.16
N THR A 61 -0.68 9.98 -7.48
CA THR A 61 0.37 10.23 -8.46
C THR A 61 0.80 11.70 -8.43
N ARG A 62 -0.14 12.65 -8.38
CA ARG A 62 0.19 14.08 -8.23
C ARG A 62 0.95 14.34 -6.93
N LEU A 63 0.48 13.82 -5.80
CA LEU A 63 1.15 13.98 -4.51
C LEU A 63 2.60 13.51 -4.55
N TYR A 64 2.86 12.35 -5.17
CA TYR A 64 4.21 11.84 -5.37
C TYR A 64 5.10 12.79 -6.18
N HIS A 65 4.59 13.38 -7.25
CA HIS A 65 5.38 14.29 -8.07
C HIS A 65 5.60 15.66 -7.41
N THR A 66 4.61 16.17 -6.67
CA THR A 66 4.67 17.53 -6.11
C THR A 66 5.21 17.60 -4.69
N HIS A 67 5.13 16.53 -3.90
CA HIS A 67 5.51 16.55 -2.49
C HIS A 67 6.80 15.77 -2.23
N ALA A 68 7.88 16.49 -1.93
CA ALA A 68 9.21 15.91 -1.76
C ALA A 68 9.26 14.87 -0.63
N LEU A 69 8.67 15.17 0.53
CA LEU A 69 8.70 14.27 1.67
C LEU A 69 7.97 12.94 1.38
N PHE A 70 6.81 12.99 0.73
CA PHE A 70 6.06 11.78 0.37
C PHE A 70 6.85 10.92 -0.61
N ARG A 71 7.44 11.56 -1.63
CA ARG A 71 8.29 10.90 -2.61
C ARG A 71 9.52 10.25 -1.98
N GLN A 72 10.18 10.94 -1.06
CA GLN A 72 11.36 10.45 -0.36
C GLN A 72 11.01 9.24 0.53
N ASP A 73 9.94 9.33 1.30
CA ASP A 73 9.47 8.23 2.15
C ASP A 73 9.06 7.01 1.29
N ALA A 74 8.36 7.21 0.18
CA ALA A 74 8.00 6.13 -0.75
C ALA A 74 9.23 5.39 -1.31
N VAL A 75 10.21 6.13 -1.81
CA VAL A 75 11.45 5.55 -2.35
C VAL A 75 12.25 4.84 -1.26
N ARG A 76 12.34 5.41 -0.06
CA ARG A 76 13.05 4.79 1.07
C ARG A 76 12.38 3.49 1.50
N GLU A 77 11.06 3.48 1.60
CA GLU A 77 10.30 2.28 1.98
C GLU A 77 10.49 1.16 0.97
N VAL A 78 10.39 1.48 -0.32
CA VAL A 78 10.63 0.53 -1.41
C VAL A 78 12.07 0.03 -1.41
N ALA A 79 13.05 0.92 -1.26
CA ALA A 79 14.46 0.53 -1.22
C ALA A 79 14.72 -0.45 -0.07
N ARG A 80 14.14 -0.22 1.11
CA ARG A 80 14.22 -1.12 2.26
C ARG A 80 13.64 -2.50 1.98
N VAL A 81 12.45 -2.55 1.38
CA VAL A 81 11.79 -3.82 1.02
C VAL A 81 12.59 -4.60 -0.04
N LEU A 82 13.21 -3.89 -0.99
CA LEU A 82 14.04 -4.49 -2.04
C LEU A 82 15.47 -4.79 -1.59
N GLY A 83 15.84 -4.50 -0.34
CA GLY A 83 17.20 -4.70 0.17
C GLY A 83 18.25 -3.79 -0.48
N LYS A 84 17.81 -2.64 -0.99
CA LYS A 84 18.63 -1.61 -1.66
C LYS A 84 18.98 -0.43 -0.74
N THR A 85 18.71 -0.55 0.56
CA THR A 85 19.10 0.49 1.52
C THR A 85 20.62 0.68 1.49
N PRO A 86 21.11 1.91 1.31
CA PRO A 86 22.52 2.22 1.49
C PRO A 86 22.95 1.86 2.92
N ARG A 87 24.18 1.37 3.07
CA ARG A 87 24.74 0.81 4.32
C ARG A 87 24.84 1.77 5.51
N ASP A 88 24.59 3.06 5.34
CA ASP A 88 24.89 4.09 6.33
C ASP A 88 23.69 4.49 7.21
N GLU A 89 23.06 3.50 7.86
CA GLU A 89 22.11 3.75 8.96
C GLU A 89 22.79 4.33 10.23
N MET A 90 24.07 4.72 10.18
CA MET A 90 24.82 5.34 11.30
C MET A 90 25.24 6.80 11.06
N SER A 91 24.85 7.43 9.95
CA SER A 91 25.11 8.84 9.74
C SER A 91 23.92 9.66 10.25
N ASP A 92 24.01 10.15 11.50
CA ASP A 92 23.15 11.18 12.13
C ASP A 92 23.27 12.54 11.42
N LYS A 93 23.16 12.55 10.09
CA LYS A 93 23.07 13.75 9.29
C LYS A 93 21.83 13.65 8.46
N GLU A 94 20.89 14.54 8.77
CA GLU A 94 19.97 15.14 7.82
C GLU A 94 20.77 15.72 6.64
N SER A 95 21.36 14.89 5.80
CA SER A 95 21.86 15.34 4.50
C SER A 95 20.73 15.13 3.50
N ALA A 96 20.15 16.26 3.10
CA ALA A 96 19.18 16.38 2.01
C ALA A 96 19.73 15.93 0.63
N ASP A 97 20.95 15.41 0.57
CA ASP A 97 21.58 14.80 -0.60
C ASP A 97 21.10 13.36 -0.75
N PHE A 98 19.83 13.27 -1.14
CA PHE A 98 19.10 12.06 -1.42
C PHE A 98 19.66 11.35 -2.67
N TYR A 99 19.94 10.04 -2.56
CA TYR A 99 20.51 9.17 -3.59
C TYR A 99 19.83 9.33 -4.98
N PRO A 100 20.43 10.10 -5.91
CA PRO A 100 19.86 10.32 -7.25
C PRO A 100 19.72 9.00 -8.01
N ASP A 101 20.61 8.05 -7.72
CA ASP A 101 20.67 6.74 -8.36
C ASP A 101 19.43 5.88 -8.05
N LEU A 102 18.83 6.03 -6.87
CA LEU A 102 17.62 5.27 -6.52
C LEU A 102 16.40 5.73 -7.32
N TYR A 103 16.30 7.02 -7.65
CA TYR A 103 15.20 7.54 -8.47
C TYR A 103 15.24 7.07 -9.91
N ASN A 104 16.43 6.74 -10.43
CA ASN A 104 16.63 6.24 -11.78
C ASN A 104 16.57 4.70 -11.88
N ASP A 105 16.45 4.00 -10.74
CA ASP A 105 16.35 2.55 -10.71
C ASP A 105 14.93 2.10 -11.09
N ASP A 106 14.80 1.37 -12.21
CA ASP A 106 13.50 0.94 -12.74
C ASP A 106 12.71 0.07 -11.76
N SER A 107 13.38 -0.74 -10.92
CA SER A 107 12.68 -1.57 -9.93
C SER A 107 12.18 -0.76 -8.74
N ILE A 108 12.89 0.31 -8.35
CA ILE A 108 12.39 1.28 -7.37
C ILE A 108 11.16 1.97 -7.95
N ARG A 109 11.23 2.46 -9.19
CA ARG A 109 10.11 3.13 -9.85
C ARG A 109 8.88 2.24 -9.96
N GLU A 110 9.05 0.98 -10.37
CA GLU A 110 7.96 0.01 -10.43
C GLU A 110 7.37 -0.25 -9.05
N ALA A 111 8.19 -0.49 -8.02
CA ALA A 111 7.70 -0.75 -6.67
C ALA A 111 7.08 0.49 -5.98
N VAL A 112 7.50 1.70 -6.34
CA VAL A 112 6.83 2.94 -5.91
C VAL A 112 5.43 3.04 -6.49
N LEU A 113 5.22 2.59 -7.74
CA LEU A 113 3.86 2.57 -8.31
C LEU A 113 2.93 1.67 -7.48
N TYR A 114 3.42 0.52 -6.99
CA TYR A 114 2.64 -0.32 -6.07
C TYR A 114 2.24 0.43 -4.79
N ILE A 115 3.15 1.21 -4.19
CA ILE A 115 2.79 2.06 -3.04
C ILE A 115 1.70 3.06 -3.43
N ILE A 116 1.86 3.78 -4.55
CA ILE A 116 0.88 4.78 -5.00
C ILE A 116 -0.51 4.14 -5.21
N GLU A 117 -0.56 2.95 -5.81
CA GLU A 117 -1.79 2.16 -6.00
C GLU A 117 -2.43 1.75 -4.66
N GLU A 118 -1.64 1.32 -3.68
CA GLU A 118 -2.14 0.96 -2.34
C GLU A 118 -2.74 2.16 -1.61
N PHE A 119 -2.06 3.32 -1.63
CA PHE A 119 -2.58 4.55 -1.03
C PHE A 119 -3.85 5.06 -1.75
N ALA A 120 -3.93 4.90 -3.07
CA ALA A 120 -5.13 5.23 -3.83
C ALA A 120 -6.32 4.35 -3.43
N TYR A 121 -6.09 3.04 -3.26
CA TYR A 121 -7.12 2.12 -2.76
C TYR A 121 -7.54 2.47 -1.33
N ILE A 122 -6.59 2.83 -0.45
CA ILE A 122 -6.89 3.31 0.90
C ILE A 122 -7.88 4.47 0.84
N LEU A 123 -7.60 5.50 0.03
CA LEU A 123 -8.50 6.65 -0.11
C LEU A 123 -9.83 6.31 -0.78
N ALA A 124 -9.87 5.35 -1.69
CA ALA A 124 -11.10 4.96 -2.36
C ALA A 124 -12.00 4.08 -1.48
N SER A 125 -11.44 3.38 -0.48
CA SER A 125 -12.12 2.32 0.26
C SER A 125 -13.46 2.72 0.88
N LYS A 126 -13.57 3.90 1.50
CA LYS A 126 -14.84 4.40 2.05
C LYS A 126 -15.95 4.43 1.00
N ALA A 127 -15.66 4.95 -0.19
CA ALA A 127 -16.62 5.02 -1.29
C ALA A 127 -16.86 3.65 -1.94
N LEU A 128 -15.81 2.82 -2.06
CA LEU A 128 -15.92 1.47 -2.62
C LEU A 128 -16.84 0.56 -1.78
N TYR A 129 -16.86 0.77 -0.47
CA TYR A 129 -17.57 -0.08 0.48
C TYR A 129 -18.75 0.61 1.19
N ASP A 130 -19.14 1.81 0.73
CA ASP A 130 -20.20 2.61 1.33
C ASP A 130 -20.06 2.71 2.87
N ALA A 131 -18.87 3.11 3.32
CA ALA A 131 -18.48 3.12 4.72
C ALA A 131 -18.06 4.51 5.19
N ASP A 132 -18.51 4.89 6.39
CA ASP A 132 -18.11 6.13 7.06
C ASP A 132 -16.73 6.03 7.70
N GLU A 133 -16.34 4.82 8.12
CA GLU A 133 -15.05 4.55 8.77
C GLU A 133 -14.41 3.30 8.18
N VAL A 134 -13.10 3.36 7.91
CA VAL A 134 -12.31 2.24 7.40
C VAL A 134 -11.04 2.11 8.22
N THR A 135 -10.78 0.92 8.76
CA THR A 135 -9.53 0.61 9.45
C THR A 135 -8.70 -0.38 8.65
N PHE A 136 -7.46 -0.01 8.36
CA PHE A 136 -6.48 -0.91 7.74
C PHE A 136 -5.79 -1.72 8.81
N ILE A 137 -5.89 -3.04 8.69
CA ILE A 137 -5.29 -3.98 9.62
C ILE A 137 -4.02 -4.55 8.97
N TYR A 138 -2.89 -4.44 9.68
CA TYR A 138 -1.61 -4.96 9.20
C TYR A 138 -0.79 -5.60 10.31
N HIS A 139 0.24 -6.35 9.93
CA HIS A 139 1.05 -7.15 10.86
C HIS A 139 2.41 -6.49 11.20
N ARG A 140 2.65 -5.29 10.67
CA ARG A 140 3.88 -4.52 10.86
C ARG A 140 3.53 -3.04 10.93
N SER A 141 4.38 -2.26 11.59
CA SER A 141 4.30 -0.80 11.49
C SER A 141 4.49 -0.37 10.04
N TRP A 142 3.80 0.70 9.67
CA TRP A 142 3.93 1.33 8.37
C TRP A 142 3.95 2.85 8.56
N PRO A 143 5.11 3.42 8.94
CA PRO A 143 5.20 4.83 9.30
C PRO A 143 4.70 5.77 8.22
N MET A 144 4.90 5.41 6.95
CA MET A 144 4.39 6.20 5.82
C MET A 144 2.84 6.28 5.81
N LEU A 145 2.15 5.18 6.14
CA LEU A 145 0.69 5.18 6.25
C LEU A 145 0.22 6.01 7.46
N GLU A 146 0.91 5.91 8.59
CA GLU A 146 0.62 6.71 9.79
C GLU A 146 0.72 8.22 9.49
N LYS A 147 1.84 8.65 8.91
CA LYS A 147 2.06 10.04 8.48
C LYS A 147 0.97 10.51 7.52
N PHE A 148 0.58 9.66 6.57
CA PHE A 148 -0.46 9.98 5.61
C PHE A 148 -1.83 10.15 6.24
N ILE A 149 -2.25 9.24 7.11
CA ILE A 149 -3.53 9.34 7.84
C ILE A 149 -3.56 10.61 8.70
N ASN A 150 -2.43 10.97 9.31
CA ASN A 150 -2.31 12.17 10.12
C ASN A 150 -2.20 13.47 9.30
N GLY A 151 -2.10 13.38 7.97
CA GLY A 151 -2.01 14.54 7.08
C GLY A 151 -0.64 15.20 7.04
N GLU A 152 0.44 14.52 7.44
CA GLU A 152 1.79 15.10 7.49
C GLU A 152 2.36 15.46 6.11
N TYR A 153 1.82 14.88 5.04
CA TYR A 153 2.27 15.14 3.67
C TYR A 153 1.54 16.27 2.96
N ASP A 154 0.33 16.63 3.35
CA ASP A 154 -0.49 17.60 2.61
C ASP A 154 -1.38 18.48 3.51
N GLY A 155 -1.18 18.40 4.82
CA GLY A 155 -1.95 19.12 5.83
C GLY A 155 -3.38 18.63 6.01
N LYS A 156 -3.76 17.48 5.43
CA LYS A 156 -5.15 16.98 5.46
C LYS A 156 -5.24 15.66 6.24
N PRO A 157 -5.63 15.67 7.51
CA PRO A 157 -5.92 14.43 8.23
C PRO A 157 -7.00 13.61 7.50
N ARG A 158 -6.76 12.31 7.30
CA ARG A 158 -7.70 11.40 6.63
C ARG A 158 -8.77 10.96 7.63
N GLN A 159 -9.76 11.83 7.85
CA GLN A 159 -10.85 11.57 8.78
C GLN A 159 -11.65 10.30 8.41
N GLY A 160 -11.96 9.48 9.42
CA GLY A 160 -12.62 8.19 9.24
C GLY A 160 -11.70 7.08 8.71
N TYR A 161 -10.38 7.31 8.63
CA TYR A 161 -9.40 6.27 8.34
C TYR A 161 -8.58 5.94 9.58
N GLY A 162 -8.50 4.64 9.88
CA GLY A 162 -7.70 4.09 10.97
C GLY A 162 -6.60 3.16 10.46
N PHE A 163 -5.56 2.98 11.26
CA PHE A 163 -4.54 1.96 11.05
C PHE A 163 -4.34 1.18 12.35
N CYS A 164 -4.43 -0.14 12.26
CA CYS A 164 -4.30 -1.05 13.39
C CYS A 164 -3.25 -2.11 13.10
N ILE A 165 -2.32 -2.28 14.04
CA ILE A 165 -1.26 -3.29 13.96
C ILE A 165 -1.67 -4.46 14.87
N ILE A 166 -1.74 -5.67 14.30
CA ILE A 166 -2.00 -6.91 15.04
C ILE A 166 -0.77 -7.81 14.95
N CYS A 167 -0.21 -8.14 16.12
CA CYS A 167 1.00 -8.96 16.28
C CYS A 167 0.67 -10.32 16.88
#